data_AF-A0A972TGJ9-F1
#
_entry.id   AF-A0A972TGJ9-F1
#
_cell.length_a   1.000
_cell.length_b   1.000
_cell.length_c   1.000
_cell.angle_alpha   90.00
_cell.angle_beta   90.00
_cell.angle_gamma   90.00
#
_symmetry.space_group_name_H-M   'P 1'
#
loop_
_entity.id
_entity.type
_entity.pdbx_description
1 polymer ?
#
loop_
_entity_poly.entity_id
_entity_poly.type
_entity_poly.pdbx_seq_one_letter_code
_entity_poly.pdbx_strand_id
1 'polypeptide(L)'
;AYEASVKVRSMGDHVFCFVPGPYYDKGEEAWMQQITKTIVNVGGIPGNWAEPAGLETEIVPLDKPYALWTGNVFRGVVLSKGKPVPNCDIEVEYINHDVLMDKNAFARSNYFEAPQDAFVTMTIKANANGEFSFGIPVAGWWGFAALGVGPEKVHKGEKFNADAVIWIKAVDMK
;
A
#
# COMPACT_ATOMS: atom_id res chain seq x y z
N ALA A 1 5.27 17.07 1.49
CA ALA A 1 4.58 16.22 0.50
C ALA A 1 5.54 15.96 -0.66
N TYR A 2 5.50 14.76 -1.24
CA TYR A 2 6.35 14.36 -2.36
C TYR A 2 5.51 14.23 -3.61
N GLU A 3 6.04 14.60 -4.77
CA GLU A 3 5.36 14.51 -6.07
C GLU A 3 6.37 14.12 -7.15
N ALA A 4 5.92 13.31 -8.11
CA ALA A 4 6.67 13.02 -9.32
C ALA A 4 5.74 13.06 -10.55
N SER A 5 6.21 13.66 -11.63
CA SER A 5 5.55 13.64 -12.94
C SER A 5 6.34 12.75 -13.89
N VAL A 6 5.75 11.62 -14.29
CA VAL A 6 6.44 10.60 -15.10
C VAL A 6 5.67 10.33 -16.39
N LYS A 7 6.35 10.45 -17.53
CA LYS A 7 5.79 10.07 -18.83
C LYS A 7 6.07 8.59 -19.12
N VAL A 8 5.06 7.75 -18.89
CA VAL A 8 5.08 6.33 -19.27
C VAL A 8 4.77 6.18 -20.76
N ARG A 9 5.66 5.53 -21.52
CA ARG A 9 5.55 5.40 -22.98
C ARG A 9 5.40 3.96 -23.46
N SER A 10 6.04 3.01 -22.80
CA SER A 10 5.92 1.59 -23.13
C SER A 10 4.60 1.03 -22.60
N MET A 11 4.03 0.08 -23.34
CA MET A 11 2.95 -0.77 -22.83
C MET A 11 3.48 -1.67 -21.72
N GLY A 12 2.59 -2.13 -20.85
CA GLY A 12 2.93 -3.00 -19.74
C GLY A 12 2.87 -2.32 -18.38
N ASP A 13 3.44 -2.99 -17.40
CA ASP A 13 3.48 -2.55 -16.01
C ASP A 13 4.60 -1.53 -15.78
N HIS A 14 4.28 -0.51 -14.97
CA HIS A 14 5.21 0.48 -14.46
C HIS A 14 5.10 0.46 -12.94
N VAL A 15 6.17 -0.01 -12.29
CA VAL A 15 6.25 -0.13 -10.83
C VAL A 15 6.89 1.15 -10.28
N PHE A 16 6.12 1.90 -9.49
CA PHE A 16 6.60 3.09 -8.80
C PHE A 16 6.87 2.75 -7.35
N CYS A 17 8.10 2.97 -6.91
CA CYS A 17 8.53 2.77 -5.53
C CYS A 17 8.99 4.10 -4.95
N PHE A 18 8.53 4.39 -3.73
CA PHE A 18 8.94 5.54 -2.96
C PHE A 18 9.54 5.08 -1.64
N VAL A 19 10.81 5.42 -1.42
CA VAL A 19 11.57 5.11 -0.20
C VAL A 19 11.93 6.44 0.46
N PRO A 20 11.11 6.96 1.38
CA PRO A 20 11.41 8.19 2.10
C PRO A 20 12.56 7.97 3.09
N GLY A 21 13.21 9.06 3.55
CA GLY A 21 14.04 8.98 4.75
C GLY A 21 13.20 8.72 6.01
N PRO A 22 13.77 8.13 7.08
CA PRO A 22 13.07 7.93 8.35
C PRO A 22 12.56 9.26 8.95
N TYR A 23 11.37 9.24 9.54
CA TYR A 23 10.78 10.36 10.28
C TYR A 23 10.34 9.89 11.67
N TYR A 24 10.37 10.77 12.67
CA TYR A 24 9.88 10.42 14.00
C TYR A 24 8.38 10.67 14.08
N ASP A 25 7.61 9.63 14.42
CA ASP A 25 6.19 9.73 14.68
C ASP A 25 5.95 9.76 16.19
N LYS A 26 5.33 10.84 16.66
CA LYS A 26 5.03 11.03 18.08
C LYS A 26 3.90 10.12 18.57
N GLY A 27 2.97 9.74 17.70
CA GLY A 27 1.88 8.83 18.04
C GLY A 27 2.38 7.41 18.29
N GLU A 28 3.39 6.99 17.53
CA GLU A 28 4.02 5.66 17.63
C GLU A 28 5.22 5.60 18.59
N GLU A 29 5.67 6.76 19.10
CA GLU A 29 6.91 6.93 19.87
C GLU A 29 8.10 6.20 19.22
N ALA A 30 8.20 6.31 17.89
CA ALA A 30 9.15 5.56 17.08
C ALA A 30 9.58 6.35 15.85
N TRP A 31 10.78 6.04 15.35
CA TRP A 31 11.12 6.35 13.97
C TRP A 31 10.32 5.43 13.05
N MET A 32 9.76 6.02 12.00
CA MET A 32 8.93 5.35 11.01
C MET A 32 9.54 5.53 9.62
N GLN A 33 9.34 4.55 8.76
CA GLN A 33 9.61 4.66 7.33
C GLN A 33 8.57 3.85 6.56
N GLN A 34 7.70 4.52 5.81
CA GLN A 34 6.70 3.84 4.98
C GLN A 34 7.23 3.69 3.56
N ILE A 35 7.63 2.46 3.21
CA ILE A 35 8.13 2.13 1.88
C ILE A 35 6.95 1.80 0.99
N THR A 36 6.65 2.69 0.04
CA THR A 36 5.39 2.65 -0.71
C THR A 36 5.60 2.20 -2.14
N LYS A 37 4.74 1.29 -2.61
CA LYS A 37 4.68 0.81 -3.98
C LYS A 37 3.30 1.04 -4.60
N THR A 38 3.27 1.39 -5.87
CA THR A 38 2.07 1.34 -6.71
C THR A 38 2.44 0.87 -8.11
N ILE A 39 1.49 0.22 -8.80
CA ILE A 39 1.73 -0.36 -10.12
C ILE A 39 0.67 0.19 -11.06
N VAL A 40 1.12 0.82 -12.13
CA VAL A 40 0.27 1.37 -13.19
C VAL A 40 0.50 0.58 -14.46
N ASN A 41 -0.58 0.15 -15.11
CA ASN A 41 -0.49 -0.58 -16.36
C ASN A 41 -0.92 0.28 -17.55
N VAL A 42 -0.19 0.18 -18.66
CA VAL A 42 -0.53 0.79 -19.94
C VAL A 42 -0.93 -0.30 -20.93
N GLY A 43 -2.17 -0.26 -21.42
CA GLY A 43 -2.65 -1.12 -22.51
C GLY A 43 -3.18 -2.50 -22.08
N GLY A 44 -3.29 -2.79 -20.78
CA GLY A 44 -3.81 -4.05 -20.27
C GLY A 44 -2.87 -5.25 -20.43
N ILE A 45 -1.63 -5.02 -20.87
CA ILE A 45 -0.65 -6.07 -21.12
C ILE A 45 0.06 -6.39 -19.82
N PRO A 46 -0.07 -7.60 -19.24
CA PRO A 46 0.64 -7.95 -18.02
C PRO A 46 2.16 -8.00 -18.26
N GLY A 47 2.92 -7.47 -17.31
CA GLY A 47 4.36 -7.53 -17.24
C GLY A 47 4.82 -8.04 -15.87
N ASN A 48 5.57 -7.22 -15.15
CA ASN A 48 6.26 -7.56 -13.91
C ASN A 48 5.49 -7.21 -12.62
N TRP A 49 4.16 -7.02 -12.68
CA TRP A 49 3.35 -6.66 -11.51
C TRP A 49 3.49 -7.60 -10.30
N ALA A 50 3.76 -8.90 -10.54
CA ALA A 50 3.90 -9.92 -9.50
C ALA A 50 5.34 -10.12 -9.02
N GLU A 51 6.31 -9.41 -9.59
CA GLU A 51 7.71 -9.56 -9.22
C GLU A 51 8.06 -8.64 -8.04
N PRO A 52 8.91 -9.10 -7.09
CA PRO A 52 9.48 -8.22 -6.07
C PRO A 52 10.25 -7.05 -6.71
N ALA A 53 10.11 -5.86 -6.14
CA ALA A 53 10.88 -4.68 -6.53
C ALA A 53 12.28 -4.64 -5.90
N GLY A 54 12.58 -5.55 -4.98
CA GLY A 54 13.89 -5.65 -4.32
C GLY A 54 14.05 -4.66 -3.16
N LEU A 55 12.94 -4.24 -2.54
CA LEU A 55 12.95 -3.33 -1.40
C LEU A 55 13.30 -4.09 -0.11
N GLU A 56 13.80 -3.39 0.91
CA GLU A 56 14.11 -4.00 2.23
C GLU A 56 12.88 -4.67 2.84
N THR A 57 11.70 -4.10 2.60
CA THR A 57 10.41 -4.74 2.83
C THR A 57 9.41 -4.28 1.77
N GLU A 58 8.52 -5.16 1.34
CA GLU A 58 7.49 -4.85 0.34
C GLU A 58 6.31 -5.82 0.41
N ILE A 59 5.17 -5.39 -0.13
CA ILE A 59 4.04 -6.28 -0.42
C ILE A 59 4.10 -6.65 -1.90
N VAL A 60 4.14 -7.94 -2.20
CA VAL A 60 4.04 -8.46 -3.58
C VAL A 60 2.60 -8.86 -3.84
N PRO A 61 1.91 -8.26 -4.83
CA PRO A 61 0.52 -8.60 -5.10
C PRO A 61 0.40 -9.99 -5.75
N LEU A 62 -0.65 -10.73 -5.39
CA LEU A 62 -1.03 -12.00 -6.03
C LEU A 62 -2.15 -11.82 -7.06
N ASP A 63 -2.76 -10.63 -7.10
CA ASP A 63 -3.76 -10.21 -8.07
C ASP A 63 -3.28 -8.92 -8.74
N LYS A 64 -3.61 -8.72 -10.02
CA LYS A 64 -3.17 -7.53 -10.76
C LYS A 64 -3.73 -6.27 -10.07
N PRO A 65 -2.89 -5.40 -9.48
CA PRO A 65 -3.36 -4.28 -8.65
C PRO A 65 -4.10 -3.18 -9.42
N TYR A 66 -4.01 -3.22 -10.76
CA TYR A 66 -4.67 -2.29 -11.69
C TYR A 66 -5.90 -2.91 -12.38
N ALA A 67 -6.24 -4.17 -12.12
CA ALA A 67 -7.34 -4.89 -12.77
C ALA A 67 -8.30 -5.48 -11.74
N LEU A 68 -8.81 -4.63 -10.85
CA LEU A 68 -9.71 -5.00 -9.77
C LEU A 68 -11.07 -4.33 -9.96
N TRP A 69 -12.14 -5.12 -9.88
CA TRP A 69 -13.49 -4.62 -9.79
C TRP A 69 -13.93 -4.48 -8.33
N THR A 70 -14.89 -3.61 -8.06
CA THR A 70 -15.65 -3.64 -6.80
C THR A 70 -16.16 -5.05 -6.53
N GLY A 71 -16.01 -5.54 -5.30
CA GLY A 71 -16.32 -6.90 -4.89
C GLY A 71 -15.23 -7.95 -5.18
N ASN A 72 -14.14 -7.61 -5.85
CA ASN A 72 -12.99 -8.51 -5.96
C ASN A 72 -12.27 -8.67 -4.63
N VAL A 73 -11.49 -9.74 -4.53
CA VAL A 73 -10.54 -9.96 -3.44
C VAL A 73 -9.16 -9.56 -3.94
N PHE A 74 -8.49 -8.69 -3.20
CA PHE A 74 -7.07 -8.43 -3.37
C PHE A 74 -6.27 -9.29 -2.39
N ARG A 75 -5.21 -9.92 -2.89
CA ARG A 75 -4.29 -10.72 -2.09
C ARG A 75 -2.85 -10.25 -2.31
N GLY A 76 -2.04 -10.41 -1.29
CA GLY A 76 -0.61 -10.08 -1.35
C GLY A 76 0.22 -10.93 -0.39
N VAL A 77 1.52 -10.98 -0.66
CA VAL A 77 2.54 -11.59 0.21
C VAL A 77 3.40 -10.47 0.78
N VAL A 78 3.52 -10.42 2.10
CA VAL A 78 4.41 -9.47 2.79
C VAL A 78 5.82 -10.04 2.82
N LEU A 79 6.81 -9.29 2.34
CA LEU A 79 8.21 -9.69 2.29
C LEU A 79 9.08 -8.77 3.16
N SER A 80 10.07 -9.36 3.84
CA SER A 80 11.20 -8.68 4.48
C SER A 80 12.49 -9.33 3.99
N LYS A 81 13.38 -8.55 3.37
CA LYS A 81 14.58 -9.04 2.67
C LYS A 81 14.27 -10.19 1.72
N GLY A 82 13.18 -10.06 0.95
CA GLY A 82 12.72 -11.05 -0.02
C GLY A 82 12.14 -12.33 0.58
N LYS A 83 11.94 -12.43 1.90
CA LYS A 83 11.36 -13.59 2.58
C LYS A 83 9.97 -13.27 3.12
N PRO A 84 9.00 -14.20 3.05
CA PRO A 84 7.67 -13.97 3.59
C PRO A 84 7.67 -13.69 5.10
N VAL A 85 6.82 -12.76 5.53
CA VAL A 85 6.66 -12.36 6.93
C VAL A 85 5.35 -12.95 7.48
N PRO A 86 5.40 -14.01 8.29
CA PRO A 86 4.18 -14.66 8.79
C PRO A 86 3.50 -13.83 9.89
N ASN A 87 2.17 -13.93 9.97
CA ASN A 87 1.36 -13.42 11.08
C ASN A 87 1.49 -11.91 11.39
N CYS A 88 2.07 -11.12 10.47
CA CYS A 88 2.16 -9.67 10.64
C CYS A 88 0.80 -9.01 10.48
N ASP A 89 0.65 -7.83 11.08
CA ASP A 89 -0.50 -6.96 10.92
C ASP A 89 -0.38 -6.14 9.64
N ILE A 90 -1.50 -5.99 8.95
CA ILE A 90 -1.68 -5.14 7.77
C ILE A 90 -2.82 -4.19 8.06
N GLU A 91 -2.54 -2.89 8.06
CA GLU A 91 -3.57 -1.85 8.05
C GLU A 91 -4.09 -1.65 6.64
N VAL A 92 -5.40 -1.47 6.53
CA VAL A 92 -6.15 -1.28 5.28
C VAL A 92 -6.96 -0.02 5.39
N GLU A 93 -6.75 0.89 4.43
CA GLU A 93 -7.40 2.20 4.39
C GLU A 93 -7.94 2.52 3.00
N TYR A 94 -9.01 3.30 2.96
CA TYR A 94 -9.63 3.81 1.75
C TYR A 94 -9.41 5.33 1.65
N ILE A 95 -9.04 5.83 0.47
CA ILE A 95 -9.08 7.27 0.23
C ILE A 95 -10.54 7.71 0.18
N ASN A 96 -11.05 8.18 1.31
CA ASN A 96 -12.45 8.57 1.49
C ASN A 96 -12.76 10.01 1.07
N HIS A 97 -11.89 10.63 0.27
CA HIS A 97 -11.97 12.04 -0.13
C HIS A 97 -11.48 12.21 -1.56
N ASP A 98 -11.94 13.27 -2.24
CA ASP A 98 -11.32 13.65 -3.52
C ASP A 98 -9.86 14.06 -3.30
N VAL A 99 -8.97 13.61 -4.19
CA VAL A 99 -7.56 14.01 -4.21
C VAL A 99 -7.41 15.25 -5.11
N LEU A 100 -7.09 16.39 -4.50
CA LEU A 100 -6.88 17.66 -5.19
C LEU A 100 -5.40 17.81 -5.55
N MET A 101 -5.02 17.24 -6.70
CA MET A 101 -3.62 17.17 -7.15
C MET A 101 -2.96 18.56 -7.27
N ASP A 102 -3.69 19.56 -7.74
CA ASP A 102 -3.21 20.95 -7.89
C ASP A 102 -2.89 21.64 -6.56
N LYS A 103 -3.47 21.14 -5.46
CA LYS A 103 -3.31 21.67 -4.11
C LYS A 103 -2.50 20.77 -3.19
N ASN A 104 -2.14 19.57 -3.67
CA ASN A 104 -1.50 18.53 -2.88
C ASN A 104 -2.24 18.28 -1.55
N ALA A 105 -3.56 18.12 -1.64
CA ALA A 105 -4.46 18.02 -0.49
C ALA A 105 -5.66 17.11 -0.79
N PHE A 106 -6.31 16.62 0.26
CA PHE A 106 -7.63 16.01 0.14
C PHE A 106 -8.73 17.08 0.23
N ALA A 107 -9.84 16.86 -0.47
CA ALA A 107 -11.05 17.66 -0.28
C ALA A 107 -11.58 17.51 1.15
N ARG A 108 -12.23 18.56 1.67
CA ARG A 108 -12.75 18.56 3.06
C ARG A 108 -13.90 17.58 3.28
N SER A 109 -14.73 17.36 2.26
CA SER A 109 -15.84 16.42 2.31
C SER A 109 -15.34 15.00 2.10
N ASN A 110 -15.81 14.10 2.95
CA ASN A 110 -15.69 12.66 2.79
C ASN A 110 -16.83 12.10 1.91
N TYR A 111 -16.63 10.92 1.31
CA TYR A 111 -17.69 10.20 0.61
C TYR A 111 -18.62 9.44 1.55
N PHE A 112 -18.06 8.87 2.62
CA PHE A 112 -18.78 8.03 3.58
C PHE A 112 -18.43 8.40 5.03
N GLU A 113 -19.39 8.25 5.94
CA GLU A 113 -19.16 8.34 7.38
C GLU A 113 -18.95 6.94 7.96
N ALA A 114 -17.83 6.73 8.64
CA ALA A 114 -17.52 5.47 9.29
C ALA A 114 -18.38 5.28 10.55
N PRO A 115 -18.88 4.07 10.85
CA PRO A 115 -19.63 3.84 12.09
C PRO A 115 -18.80 4.08 13.37
N GLN A 116 -17.48 3.89 13.30
CA GLN A 116 -16.48 4.14 14.35
C GLN A 116 -15.05 4.02 13.77
N ASP A 117 -14.03 4.41 14.53
CA ASP A 117 -12.64 4.56 14.07
C ASP A 117 -11.99 3.29 13.45
N ALA A 118 -12.29 2.09 13.92
CA ALA A 118 -11.76 0.84 13.33
C ALA A 118 -12.36 0.50 11.94
N PHE A 119 -13.31 1.29 11.42
CA PHE A 119 -13.68 1.26 9.99
C PHE A 119 -12.90 2.28 9.15
N VAL A 120 -12.20 3.24 9.78
CA VAL A 120 -11.31 4.18 9.10
C VAL A 120 -9.99 3.48 8.78
N THR A 121 -9.38 2.86 9.79
CA THR A 121 -8.16 2.05 9.66
C THR A 121 -8.47 0.64 10.13
N MET A 122 -8.66 -0.27 9.17
CA MET A 122 -8.95 -1.67 9.45
C MET A 122 -7.66 -2.47 9.56
N THR A 123 -7.59 -3.45 10.47
CA THR A 123 -6.42 -4.34 10.57
C THR A 123 -6.79 -5.75 10.16
N ILE A 124 -5.98 -6.35 9.29
CA ILE A 124 -6.02 -7.78 8.93
C ILE A 124 -4.66 -8.42 9.23
N LYS A 125 -4.60 -9.75 9.24
CA LYS A 125 -3.35 -10.49 9.49
C LYS A 125 -2.92 -11.32 8.29
N ALA A 126 -1.62 -11.38 8.07
CA ALA A 126 -1.03 -12.37 7.17
C ALA A 126 -1.12 -13.78 7.78
N ASN A 127 -1.20 -14.80 6.95
CA ASN A 127 -1.13 -16.20 7.37
C ASN A 127 0.33 -16.64 7.64
N ALA A 128 0.53 -17.95 7.87
CA ALA A 128 1.86 -18.53 8.12
C ALA A 128 2.82 -18.44 6.91
N ASN A 129 2.32 -18.17 5.71
CA ASN A 129 3.11 -17.95 4.50
C ASN A 129 3.30 -16.45 4.20
N GLY A 130 2.88 -15.55 5.11
CA GLY A 130 2.92 -14.11 4.88
C GLY A 130 1.91 -13.60 3.86
N GLU A 131 0.92 -14.42 3.48
CA GLU A 131 -0.14 -14.04 2.57
C GLU A 131 -1.32 -13.40 3.32
N PHE A 132 -1.95 -12.39 2.74
CA PHE A 132 -3.21 -11.83 3.22
C PHE A 132 -4.22 -11.72 2.08
N SER A 133 -5.49 -11.50 2.44
CA SER A 133 -6.59 -11.27 1.50
C SER A 133 -7.56 -10.24 2.05
N PHE A 134 -8.08 -9.38 1.18
CA PHE A 134 -9.08 -8.37 1.52
C PHE A 134 -10.13 -8.24 0.42
N GLY A 135 -11.41 -8.30 0.79
CA GLY A 135 -12.52 -8.06 -0.14
C GLY A 135 -12.78 -6.57 -0.30
N ILE A 136 -12.85 -6.08 -1.53
CA ILE A 136 -12.93 -4.65 -1.85
C ILE A 136 -14.40 -4.21 -1.89
N PRO A 137 -14.90 -3.45 -0.91
CA PRO A 137 -16.33 -3.15 -0.81
C PRO A 137 -16.81 -2.07 -1.79
N VAL A 138 -15.93 -1.13 -2.16
CA VAL A 138 -16.25 0.01 -3.05
C VAL A 138 -15.09 0.33 -3.99
N ALA A 139 -15.40 0.91 -5.15
CA ALA A 139 -14.41 1.41 -6.09
C ALA A 139 -13.58 2.57 -5.48
N GLY A 140 -12.35 2.72 -5.95
CA GLY A 140 -11.43 3.78 -5.56
C GLY A 140 -10.06 3.26 -5.13
N TRP A 141 -9.31 4.09 -4.41
CA TRP A 141 -7.95 3.80 -3.98
C TRP A 141 -7.92 3.18 -2.59
N TRP A 142 -7.21 2.06 -2.48
CA TRP A 142 -7.04 1.30 -1.25
C TRP A 142 -5.56 1.14 -0.93
N GLY A 143 -5.19 1.47 0.30
CA GLY A 143 -3.83 1.36 0.84
C GLY A 143 -3.73 0.16 1.77
N PHE A 144 -2.63 -0.58 1.67
CA PHE A 144 -2.32 -1.72 2.53
C PHE A 144 -0.93 -1.50 3.12
N ALA A 145 -0.80 -1.40 4.43
CA ALA A 145 0.46 -1.16 5.13
C ALA A 145 0.75 -2.32 6.08
N ALA A 146 1.73 -3.17 5.74
CA ALA A 146 2.24 -4.17 6.67
C ALA A 146 3.18 -3.48 7.67
N LEU A 147 2.85 -3.57 8.96
CA LEU A 147 3.46 -2.73 10.00
C LEU A 147 4.76 -3.31 10.54
N GLY A 148 5.80 -2.49 10.61
CA GLY A 148 7.07 -2.81 11.27
C GLY A 148 7.77 -4.05 10.72
N VAL A 149 7.54 -4.41 9.45
CA VAL A 149 8.08 -5.61 8.80
C VAL A 149 9.47 -5.41 8.23
N GLY A 150 9.98 -4.18 8.23
CA GLY A 150 11.35 -3.84 7.91
C GLY A 150 12.38 -4.60 8.76
N PRO A 151 13.56 -4.91 8.20
CA PRO A 151 14.58 -5.70 8.90
C PRO A 151 15.35 -4.92 9.97
N GLU A 152 15.49 -3.61 9.82
CA GLU A 152 16.06 -2.72 10.84
C GLU A 152 15.00 -2.39 11.90
N LYS A 153 15.38 -2.46 13.18
CA LYS A 153 14.48 -2.22 14.32
C LYS A 153 14.88 -1.05 15.20
N VAL A 154 16.03 -0.44 14.94
CA VAL A 154 16.59 0.65 15.74
C VAL A 154 17.20 1.69 14.80
N HIS A 155 16.79 2.95 14.95
CA HIS A 155 17.35 4.08 14.23
C HIS A 155 17.76 5.15 15.24
N LYS A 156 19.02 5.62 15.18
CA LYS A 156 19.58 6.60 16.14
C LYS A 156 19.44 6.21 17.63
N GLY A 157 19.43 4.91 17.91
CA GLY A 157 19.28 4.38 19.28
C GLY A 157 17.85 4.31 19.79
N GLU A 158 16.87 4.68 18.96
CA GLU A 158 15.44 4.63 19.27
C GLU A 158 14.73 3.56 18.43
N LYS A 159 13.51 3.17 18.82
CA LYS A 159 12.68 2.20 18.09
C LYS A 159 12.48 2.66 16.64
N PHE A 160 12.61 1.72 15.71
CA PHE A 160 12.38 1.96 14.29
C PHE A 160 11.45 0.91 13.69
N ASN A 161 10.43 1.38 12.98
CA ASN A 161 9.50 0.56 12.22
C ASN A 161 9.55 1.01 10.77
N ALA A 162 9.96 0.11 9.87
CA ALA A 162 9.71 0.31 8.45
C ALA A 162 8.53 -0.55 8.01
N ASP A 163 7.60 0.07 7.30
CA ASP A 163 6.37 -0.54 6.82
C ASP A 163 6.48 -0.82 5.33
N ALA A 164 5.87 -1.92 4.90
CA ALA A 164 5.68 -2.20 3.48
C ALA A 164 4.28 -1.74 3.07
N VAL A 165 4.20 -0.78 2.16
CA VAL A 165 2.94 -0.18 1.73
C VAL A 165 2.68 -0.45 0.25
N ILE A 166 1.47 -0.87 -0.12
CA ILE A 166 1.02 -0.94 -1.50
C ILE A 166 -0.33 -0.22 -1.68
N TRP A 167 -0.45 0.55 -2.76
CA TRP A 167 -1.70 1.16 -3.19
C TRP A 167 -2.24 0.50 -4.45
N ILE A 168 -3.52 0.11 -4.40
CA ILE A 168 -4.26 -0.49 -5.52
C ILE A 168 -5.50 0.34 -5.84
N LYS A 169 -6.05 0.15 -7.04
CA LYS A 169 -7.28 0.82 -7.46
C LYS A 169 -8.31 -0.18 -7.94
N ALA A 170 -9.51 -0.12 -7.36
CA ALA A 170 -10.69 -0.82 -7.85
C ALA A 170 -11.61 0.11 -8.63
N VAL A 171 -12.34 -0.45 -9.60
CA VAL A 171 -13.33 0.28 -10.41
C VAL A 171 -14.67 -0.48 -10.44
N ASP A 172 -15.77 0.23 -10.69
CA ASP A 172 -17.08 -0.42 -10.84
C ASP A 172 -17.24 -1.04 -12.23
N MET A 173 -17.94 -2.18 -12.31
CA MET A 173 -18.40 -2.74 -13.58
C MET A 173 -19.37 -1.75 -14.26
N LYS A 174 -19.30 -1.66 -15.59
CA LYS A 174 -20.16 -0.79 -16.39
C LYS A 174 -20.80 -1.56 -17.53
#